data_AF-A0A7V6YTM5-F1
#
_entry.id   AF-A0A7V6YTM5-F1
#
_cell.length_a   1.000
_cell.length_b   1.000
_cell.length_c   1.000
_cell.angle_alpha   90.00
_cell.angle_beta   90.00
_cell.angle_gamma   90.00
#
_symmetry.space_group_name_H-M   'P 1'
#
loop_
_entity.id
_entity.type
_entity.pdbx_description
1 polymer ?
#
loop_
_entity_poly.entity_id
_entity_poly.type
_entity_poly.pdbx_seq_one_letter_code
_entity_poly.pdbx_strand_id
1 'polypeptide(L)' 'MTPGMVKMYISFVGIGFMFFSVLLIYLSRYKLKGILSTIIAVIAYILMILAGIIIFFVVFSGPVPD' A
#
# COMPACT_ATOMS: atom_id res chain seq x y z
N MET A 1 21.23 5.02 -10.83
CA MET A 1 19.77 5.16 -11.02
C MET A 1 19.45 6.63 -11.08
N THR A 2 18.66 7.09 -12.04
CA THR A 2 18.20 8.49 -12.03
C THR A 2 17.23 8.67 -10.86
N PRO A 3 17.21 9.84 -10.21
CA PRO A 3 16.29 10.08 -9.11
C PRO A 3 14.81 9.93 -9.54
N GLY A 4 14.50 10.11 -10.84
CA GLY A 4 13.21 9.78 -11.46
C GLY A 4 12.86 8.29 -11.42
N MET A 5 13.79 7.41 -11.82
CA MET A 5 13.58 5.96 -11.76
C MET A 5 13.36 5.48 -10.33
N VAL A 6 14.06 6.06 -9.35
CA VAL A 6 13.90 5.69 -7.93
C VAL A 6 12.48 6.02 -7.44
N LYS A 7 11.95 7.22 -7.74
CA LYS A 7 10.57 7.58 -7.39
C LYS A 7 9.54 6.65 -8.06
N MET A 8 9.78 6.22 -9.29
CA MET A 8 8.90 5.25 -9.98
C MET A 8 8.83 3.91 -9.24
N TYR A 9 9.97 3.33 -8.85
CA TYR A 9 9.98 2.07 -8.09
C TYR A 9 9.28 2.21 -6.74
N ILE A 10 9.43 3.36 -6.07
CA ILE A 10 8.70 3.65 -4.81
C ILE A 10 7.19 3.69 -5.05
N SER A 11 6.72 4.31 -6.14
CA SER A 11 5.30 4.27 -6.53
C SER A 11 4.81 2.85 -6.79
N PHE A 12 5.59 2.02 -7.48
CA PHE A 12 5.23 0.63 -7.74
C PHE A 12 5.10 -0.19 -6.46
N VAL A 13 5.98 0.05 -5.49
CA VAL A 13 5.86 -0.55 -4.15
C VAL A 13 4.57 -0.06 -3.47
N GLY A 14 4.25 1.23 -3.52
CA GLY A 14 3.00 1.78 -2.98
C GLY A 14 1.74 1.14 -3.59
N ILE A 15 1.70 0.98 -4.91
CA ILE A 15 0.60 0.32 -5.61
C ILE A 15 0.52 -1.17 -5.24
N GLY A 16 1.67 -1.85 -5.14
CA GLY A 16 1.75 -3.23 -4.69
C GLY A 16 1.20 -3.43 -3.28
N PHE A 17 1.51 -2.51 -2.35
CA PHE A 17 0.96 -2.50 -1.00
C PHE A 17 -0.57 -2.31 -0.99
N MET A 18 -1.11 -1.43 -1.85
CA MET A 18 -2.57 -1.27 -1.99
C MET A 18 -3.23 -2.55 -2.50
N PHE A 19 -2.67 -3.16 -3.54
CA PHE A 19 -3.20 -4.40 -4.09
C PHE A 19 -3.21 -5.52 -3.04
N PHE A 20 -2.12 -5.66 -2.30
CA PHE A 20 -2.01 -6.65 -1.23
C PHE A 20 -3.00 -6.38 -0.09
N SER A 21 -3.16 -5.12 0.31
CA SER A 21 -4.16 -4.71 1.31
C SER A 21 -5.58 -5.14 0.90
N VAL A 22 -5.99 -4.87 -0.34
CA VAL A 22 -7.32 -5.25 -0.83
C VAL A 22 -7.51 -6.76 -0.82
N LEU A 23 -6.49 -7.55 -1.20
CA LEU A 23 -6.54 -9.01 -1.10
C LEU A 23 -6.71 -9.49 0.34
N LEU A 24 -6.02 -8.89 1.32
CA LEU A 24 -6.20 -9.25 2.73
C LEU A 24 -7.57 -8.84 3.26
N ILE A 25 -8.10 -7.68 2.86
CA ILE A 25 -9.47 -7.26 3.23
C ILE A 25 -10.48 -8.26 2.67
N TYR A 26 -10.33 -8.66 1.42
CA TYR A 26 -11.18 -9.67 0.79
C TYR A 26 -11.10 -11.00 1.55
N LEU A 27 -9.89 -11.47 1.85
CA LEU A 27 -9.69 -12.74 2.56
C LEU A 27 -10.26 -12.69 3.99
N SER A 28 -10.06 -11.58 4.71
CA SER A 28 -10.65 -11.32 6.03
C SER A 28 -12.17 -11.38 6.02
N ARG A 29 -12.82 -10.78 5.02
CA ARG A 29 -14.29 -10.69 4.96
C ARG A 29 -14.98 -11.97 4.49
N TYR A 30 -14.38 -12.70 3.55
CA TYR A 30 -15.06 -13.82 2.90
C TYR A 30 -14.58 -15.20 3.35
N LYS A 31 -13.31 -15.34 3.78
CA LYS A 31 -12.70 -16.65 4.06
C LYS A 31 -12.46 -16.91 5.54
N LEU A 32 -12.31 -15.85 6.34
CA LEU A 32 -12.00 -15.95 7.76
C LEU A 32 -13.20 -15.54 8.61
N LYS A 33 -13.43 -16.27 9.70
CA LYS A 33 -14.49 -15.97 10.67
C LYS A 33 -13.90 -15.88 12.08
N GLY A 34 -14.46 -15.02 12.92
CA GLY A 34 -14.02 -14.80 14.30
C GLY A 34 -12.80 -13.88 14.42
N ILE A 35 -12.03 -14.04 15.50
CA ILE A 35 -10.94 -13.12 15.91
C ILE A 35 -9.83 -13.00 14.85
N LEU A 36 -9.53 -14.09 14.13
CA LEU A 36 -8.56 -14.11 13.03
C LEU A 36 -8.94 -13.17 11.88
N SER A 37 -10.23 -13.04 11.58
CA SER A 37 -10.72 -12.09 10.57
C SER A 37 -10.45 -10.65 10.99
N THR A 38 -10.69 -10.33 12.27
CA THR A 38 -10.45 -8.99 12.83
C THR A 38 -8.97 -8.61 12.81
N ILE A 39 -8.08 -9.52 13.22
CA ILE A 39 -6.63 -9.26 13.21
C ILE A 39 -6.14 -8.99 11.79
N ILE A 40 -6.57 -9.80 10.83
CA ILE A 40 -6.18 -9.65 9.42
C ILE A 40 -6.78 -8.37 8.81
N ALA A 41 -8.01 -8.01 9.18
CA ALA A 41 -8.60 -6.73 8.78
C ALA A 41 -7.78 -5.55 9.29
N VAL A 42 -7.37 -5.56 10.57
CA VAL A 42 -6.56 -4.50 11.17
C VAL A 42 -5.22 -4.36 10.45
N ILE A 43 -4.52 -5.47 10.21
CA ILE A 43 -3.26 -5.48 9.45
C ILE A 43 -3.47 -4.90 8.04
N ALA A 44 -4.55 -5.30 7.37
CA ALA A 44 -4.85 -4.84 6.02
C ALA A 44 -5.14 -3.34 5.96
N TYR A 45 -5.86 -2.79 6.95
CA TYR A 45 -6.10 -1.35 7.05
C TYR A 45 -4.81 -0.57 7.33
N ILE A 46 -3.92 -1.07 8.18
CA ILE A 46 -2.60 -0.46 8.40
C ILE A 46 -1.80 -0.42 7.09
N LEU A 47 -1.78 -1.53 6.35
CA LEU A 47 -1.17 -1.60 5.02
C LEU A 47 -1.76 -0.60 4.03
N MET A 48 -3.07 -0.41 4.04
CA MET A 48 -3.77 0.55 3.18
C MET A 48 -3.34 1.99 3.49
N ILE A 49 -3.28 2.33 4.78
CA ILE A 49 -2.86 3.66 5.25
C ILE A 49 -1.40 3.92 4.87
N LEU A 50 -0.51 2.96 5.11
CA LEU A 50 0.90 3.08 4.73
C LEU A 50 1.06 3.27 3.22
N ALA A 51 0.30 2.53 2.40
CA ALA A 51 0.31 2.69 0.96
C ALA A 51 -0.14 4.10 0.53
N GLY A 52 -1.21 4.61 1.14
CA GLY A 52 -1.68 5.97 0.93
C GLY A 52 -0.63 7.02 1.29
N ILE A 53 0.05 6.85 2.42
CA ILE A 53 1.14 7.73 2.87
C ILE A 53 2.31 7.70 1.88
N ILE A 54 2.73 6.52 1.41
CA ILE A 54 3.82 6.38 0.42
C ILE A 54 3.47 7.12 -0.87
N ILE A 55 2.27 6.89 -1.42
CA ILE A 55 1.82 7.57 -2.65
C ILE A 55 1.74 9.08 -2.43
N PHE A 56 1.22 9.53 -1.29
CA PHE A 56 1.12 10.94 -0.94
C PHE A 56 2.51 11.61 -0.95
N PHE A 57 3.50 11.01 -0.28
CA PHE A 57 4.86 11.52 -0.29
C PHE A 57 5.47 11.55 -1.68
N VAL A 58 5.24 10.52 -2.51
CA VAL A 58 5.79 10.49 -3.87
C VAL A 58 5.19 11.59 -4.75
N VAL A 59 3.89 11.82 -4.68
CA VAL A 59 3.19 12.85 -5.47
C VAL A 59 3.59 14.25 -5.02
N PHE A 60 3.66 14.51 -3.71
CA PHE A 60 4.04 15.82 -3.18
C PHE A 60 5.54 16.13 -3.32
N SER A 61 6.39 15.11 -3.49
CA SER A 61 7.83 15.30 -3.73
C SER A 61 8.17 15.95 -5.07
N GLY A 62 7.17 16.32 -5.87
CA GLY A 62 7.30 17.07 -7.12
C GLY A 62 8.05 16.31 -8.24
N PRO A 63 8.06 16.86 -9.47
CA PRO A 63 8.86 16.33 -10.56
C PRO A 63 10.33 16.26 -10.14
N VAL A 64 11.02 15.20 -10.53
CA VAL A 64 12.46 15.14 -10.32
C VAL A 64 13.09 16.06 -11.37
N PRO A 65 13.91 17.05 -10.97
CA PRO A 65 14.69 17.82 -11.94
C PRO A 65 15.61 16.85 -12.70
N ASP A 66 15.71 17.05 -14.01
CA ASP A 66 16.54 16.24 -14.92
C ASP A 66 18.01 16.20 -14.50
#